data_AF-A0A497G903-F1
#
_entry.id   AF-A0A497G903-F1
#
_cell.length_a   1.000
_cell.length_b   1.000
_cell.length_c   1.000
_cell.angle_alpha   90.00
_cell.angle_beta   90.00
_cell.angle_gamma   90.00
#
_symmetry.space_group_name_H-M   'P 1'
#
loop_
_entity.id
_entity.type
_entity.pdbx_description
1 polymer ?
#
loop_
_entity_poly.entity_id
_entity_poly.type
_entity_poly.pdbx_seq_one_letter_code
_entity_poly.pdbx_strand_id
1 'polypeptide(L)'
;MMLADDDLVIVAHSDPTVGALKKIGWLAVHIACNDIATVGVRPRWILPTILLPEKWREEMVDVITKNIDEAARELGVAVVGGHTGYAIGSSWPIVVVTAIGVGRRDKVLTSACARPGDVVYVTKGAGIEGTAILASGFKAVLVSKRVDREIIRRAFP
;
A
#
# COMPACT_ATOMS: atom_id res chain seq x y z
N MET A 1 -26.59 0.30 -1.32
CA MET A 1 -27.57 0.12 -0.23
C MET A 1 -27.42 1.31 0.71
N MET A 2 -28.51 2.06 0.94
CA MET A 2 -28.53 3.41 1.52
C MET A 2 -27.86 3.52 2.89
N LEU A 3 -27.16 4.63 3.13
CA LEU A 3 -27.54 5.69 4.08
C LEU A 3 -26.55 6.86 3.90
N ALA A 4 -27.06 8.07 3.67
CA ALA A 4 -26.35 9.34 3.86
C ALA A 4 -27.48 10.38 3.90
N ASP A 5 -27.94 10.87 5.03
CA ASP A 5 -27.23 11.85 5.86
C ASP A 5 -26.27 12.68 4.99
N ASP A 6 -26.71 13.86 4.53
CA ASP A 6 -26.02 14.73 3.54
C ASP A 6 -24.56 15.05 3.90
N ASP A 7 -24.17 14.77 5.16
CA ASP A 7 -22.85 15.02 5.73
C ASP A 7 -21.83 13.88 5.55
N LEU A 8 -22.21 12.67 5.10
CA LEU A 8 -21.27 11.56 4.92
C LEU A 8 -20.67 11.52 3.52
N VAL A 9 -19.37 11.22 3.44
CA VAL A 9 -18.64 11.05 2.18
C VAL A 9 -17.84 9.76 2.18
N ILE A 10 -17.75 9.16 0.99
CA ILE A 10 -16.86 8.03 0.72
C ILE A 10 -15.52 8.60 0.27
N VAL A 11 -14.44 8.13 0.88
CA VAL A 11 -13.07 8.38 0.43
C VAL A 11 -12.53 7.08 -0.13
N ALA A 12 -11.98 7.15 -1.34
CA ALA A 12 -11.36 6.02 -1.99
C ALA A 12 -10.03 6.43 -2.63
N HIS A 13 -9.07 5.51 -2.61
CA HIS A 13 -7.77 5.66 -3.24
C HIS A 13 -7.31 4.32 -3.78
N SER A 14 -6.58 4.33 -4.89
CA SER A 14 -6.02 3.14 -5.54
C SER A 14 -4.55 3.36 -5.79
N ASP A 15 -3.70 2.51 -5.23
CA ASP A 15 -2.25 2.59 -5.40
C ASP A 15 -1.69 1.28 -5.98
N PRO A 16 -0.93 1.34 -7.10
CA PRO A 16 -0.22 0.20 -7.65
C PRO A 16 1.15 -0.02 -7.01
N THR A 17 1.33 -1.15 -6.32
CA THR A 17 2.65 -1.56 -5.81
C THR A 17 3.38 -2.46 -6.81
N VAL A 18 4.59 -2.05 -7.20
CA VAL A 18 5.46 -2.74 -8.17
C VAL A 18 6.88 -2.86 -7.63
N GLY A 19 7.57 -3.95 -7.98
CA GLY A 19 9.00 -4.12 -7.69
C GLY A 19 9.33 -4.56 -6.26
N ALA A 20 8.33 -4.65 -5.37
CA ALA A 20 8.49 -5.24 -4.05
C ALA A 20 8.60 -6.77 -4.17
N LEU A 21 9.80 -7.33 -3.94
CA LEU A 21 10.01 -8.78 -4.03
C LEU A 21 9.66 -9.54 -2.75
N LYS A 22 9.47 -8.81 -1.65
CA LYS A 22 9.06 -9.36 -0.37
C LYS A 22 7.85 -8.59 0.14
N LYS A 23 6.88 -9.31 0.70
CA LYS A 23 5.70 -8.74 1.35
C LYS A 23 4.90 -7.77 0.45
N ILE A 24 4.86 -7.97 -0.87
CA ILE A 24 4.16 -7.07 -1.80
C ILE A 24 2.69 -6.86 -1.43
N GLY A 25 1.99 -7.94 -1.03
CA GLY A 25 0.59 -7.84 -0.60
C GLY A 25 0.41 -7.01 0.66
N TRP A 26 1.31 -7.15 1.64
CA TRP A 26 1.27 -6.41 2.90
C TRP A 26 1.57 -4.93 2.64
N LEU A 27 2.60 -4.64 1.85
CA LEU A 27 2.96 -3.27 1.44
C LEU A 27 1.80 -2.60 0.72
N ALA A 28 1.20 -3.27 -0.26
CA ALA A 28 0.10 -2.70 -1.05
C ALA A 28 -1.11 -2.31 -0.19
N VAL A 29 -1.45 -3.13 0.82
CA VAL A 29 -2.53 -2.80 1.76
C VAL A 29 -2.16 -1.60 2.62
N HIS A 30 -0.96 -1.58 3.22
CA HIS A 30 -0.52 -0.47 4.08
C HIS A 30 -0.40 0.85 3.32
N ILE A 31 0.13 0.83 2.08
CA ILE A 31 0.26 2.01 1.22
C ILE A 31 -1.13 2.60 0.94
N ALA A 32 -2.03 1.82 0.33
CA ALA A 32 -3.35 2.31 -0.03
C ALA A 32 -4.19 2.75 1.19
N CYS A 33 -4.09 2.03 2.31
CA CYS A 33 -4.80 2.41 3.54
C CYS A 33 -4.23 3.69 4.18
N ASN A 34 -2.93 3.95 4.05
CA ASN A 34 -2.33 5.19 4.55
C ASN A 34 -2.90 6.41 3.83
N ASP A 35 -3.16 6.37 2.53
CA ASP A 35 -3.76 7.49 1.80
C ASP A 35 -5.19 7.83 2.24
N ILE A 36 -5.94 6.83 2.71
CA ILE A 36 -7.24 7.09 3.35
C ILE A 36 -7.05 7.72 4.74
N ALA A 37 -6.07 7.23 5.50
CA ALA A 37 -5.77 7.72 6.85
C ALA A 37 -5.23 9.16 6.86
N THR A 38 -4.44 9.57 5.86
CA THR A 38 -3.84 10.91 5.79
C THR A 38 -4.86 12.02 5.60
N VAL A 39 -6.03 11.71 5.03
CA VAL A 39 -7.14 12.66 4.90
C VAL A 39 -8.10 12.64 6.11
N GLY A 40 -7.70 12.01 7.21
CA GLY A 40 -8.47 11.96 8.46
C GLY A 40 -9.61 10.95 8.46
N VAL A 41 -9.63 10.01 7.51
CA VAL A 41 -10.68 8.97 7.42
C VAL A 41 -10.10 7.61 7.79
N ARG A 42 -10.82 6.83 8.59
CA ARG A 42 -10.40 5.46 8.89
C ARG A 42 -10.70 4.54 7.70
N PRO A 43 -9.72 3.84 7.11
CA PRO A 43 -9.99 2.84 6.08
C PRO A 43 -10.82 1.69 6.67
N ARG A 44 -11.72 1.12 5.86
CA ARG A 44 -12.67 0.08 6.28
C ARG A 44 -12.66 -1.12 5.36
N TRP A 45 -12.51 -0.88 4.06
CA TRP A 45 -12.59 -1.92 3.04
C TRP A 45 -11.46 -1.79 2.04
N ILE A 46 -11.03 -2.93 1.50
CA ILE A 46 -10.05 -3.00 0.43
C ILE A 46 -10.52 -3.93 -0.69
N LEU A 47 -10.12 -3.60 -1.92
CA LEU A 47 -10.28 -4.42 -3.12
C LEU A 47 -8.91 -4.62 -3.79
N PRO A 48 -8.18 -5.69 -3.46
CA PRO A 48 -6.93 -6.02 -4.13
C PRO A 48 -7.17 -6.52 -5.57
N THR A 49 -6.40 -5.97 -6.50
CA THR A 49 -6.20 -6.50 -7.86
C THR A 49 -4.80 -7.08 -7.95
N ILE A 50 -4.71 -8.38 -8.20
CA ILE A 50 -3.45 -9.11 -8.31
C ILE A 50 -3.21 -9.43 -9.79
N LEU A 51 -2.15 -8.87 -10.37
CA LEU A 51 -1.74 -9.15 -11.73
C LEU A 51 -0.43 -9.94 -11.70
N LEU A 52 -0.50 -11.21 -12.13
CA LEU A 52 0.62 -12.13 -12.12
C LEU A 52 1.42 -12.03 -13.42
N PRO A 53 2.75 -12.21 -13.40
CA PRO A 53 3.53 -12.33 -14.62
C PRO A 53 3.17 -13.63 -15.37
N GLU A 54 3.50 -13.71 -16.66
CA GLU A 54 3.22 -14.92 -17.48
C GLU A 54 3.92 -16.17 -16.91
N LYS A 55 5.11 -15.98 -16.33
CA LYS A 55 5.87 -17.02 -15.63
C LYS A 55 5.70 -16.83 -14.13
N TRP A 56 4.76 -17.55 -13.55
CA TRP A 56 4.50 -17.56 -12.10
C TRP A 56 4.44 -19.00 -11.59
N ARG A 57 4.49 -19.15 -10.25
CA ARG A 57 4.24 -20.41 -9.57
C ARG A 57 3.12 -20.20 -8.57
N GLU A 58 2.36 -21.25 -8.27
CA GLU A 58 1.19 -21.19 -7.38
C GLU A 58 1.50 -20.54 -6.03
N GLU A 59 2.66 -20.84 -5.48
CA GLU A 59 3.11 -20.33 -4.19
C GLU A 59 3.27 -18.80 -4.17
N MET A 60 3.40 -18.15 -5.32
CA MET A 60 3.40 -16.69 -5.41
C MET A 60 2.05 -16.11 -5.00
N VAL A 61 0.94 -16.72 -5.45
CA VAL A 61 -0.42 -16.27 -5.10
C VAL A 61 -0.68 -16.50 -3.61
N ASP A 62 -0.27 -17.65 -3.08
CA ASP A 62 -0.40 -17.96 -1.65
C ASP A 62 0.35 -16.94 -0.79
N VAL A 63 1.58 -16.60 -1.16
CA VAL A 63 2.37 -15.59 -0.44
C VAL A 63 1.70 -14.22 -0.51
N ILE A 64 1.25 -13.78 -1.68
CA ILE A 64 0.61 -12.47 -1.87
C ILE A 64 -0.68 -12.38 -1.03
N THR A 65 -1.56 -13.39 -1.14
CA THR A 65 -2.85 -13.41 -0.45
C THR A 65 -2.68 -13.51 1.07
N LYS A 66 -1.71 -14.32 1.55
CA LYS A 66 -1.34 -14.36 2.97
C LYS A 66 -0.87 -12.99 3.48
N ASN A 67 -0.03 -12.30 2.72
CA ASN A 67 0.44 -10.97 3.10
C ASN A 67 -0.69 -9.93 3.14
N ILE A 68 -1.68 -10.05 2.23
CA ILE A 68 -2.89 -9.21 2.25
C ILE A 68 -3.72 -9.50 3.50
N ASP A 69 -3.97 -10.78 3.84
CA ASP A 69 -4.72 -11.16 5.05
C ASP A 69 -4.03 -10.64 6.33
N GLU A 70 -2.72 -10.82 6.44
CA GLU A 70 -1.91 -10.30 7.55
C GLU A 70 -2.10 -8.78 7.73
N ALA A 71 -1.90 -7.99 6.67
CA ALA A 71 -2.07 -6.54 6.73
C ALA A 71 -3.53 -6.11 6.99
N ALA A 72 -4.50 -6.82 6.39
CA ALA A 72 -5.91 -6.53 6.59
C ALA A 72 -6.32 -6.71 8.06
N ARG A 73 -5.83 -7.77 8.71
CA ARG A 73 -6.03 -8.03 10.14
C ARG A 73 -5.35 -6.98 11.02
N GLU A 74 -4.11 -6.62 10.73
CA GLU A 74 -3.37 -5.59 11.47
C GLU A 74 -4.10 -4.25 11.49
N LEU A 75 -4.66 -3.83 10.35
CA LEU A 75 -5.34 -2.54 10.19
C LEU A 75 -6.84 -2.60 10.55
N GLY A 76 -7.40 -3.80 10.72
CA GLY A 76 -8.83 -4.00 10.95
C GLY A 76 -9.69 -3.58 9.75
N VAL A 77 -9.22 -3.84 8.53
CA VAL A 77 -9.95 -3.61 7.27
C VAL A 77 -10.45 -4.94 6.70
N ALA A 78 -11.56 -4.90 5.96
CA ALA A 78 -12.11 -6.09 5.31
C ALA A 78 -11.77 -6.13 3.82
N VAL A 79 -11.34 -7.29 3.33
CA VAL A 79 -11.28 -7.58 1.89
C VAL A 79 -12.70 -7.86 1.42
N VAL A 80 -13.25 -7.01 0.55
CA VAL A 80 -14.66 -7.08 0.12
C VAL A 80 -14.85 -7.45 -1.36
N GLY A 81 -13.75 -7.70 -2.06
CA GLY A 81 -13.75 -8.05 -3.47
C GLY A 81 -12.34 -7.94 -4.03
N GLY A 82 -12.21 -7.96 -5.34
CA GLY A 82 -10.92 -7.84 -6.00
C GLY A 82 -10.97 -8.36 -7.43
N HIS A 83 -9.78 -8.43 -8.04
CA HIS A 83 -9.59 -9.03 -9.35
C HIS A 83 -8.27 -9.81 -9.38
N THR A 84 -8.20 -10.84 -10.21
CA THR A 84 -6.95 -11.57 -10.45
C THR A 84 -6.80 -11.80 -11.94
N GLY A 85 -5.62 -11.49 -12.47
CA GLY A 85 -5.33 -11.58 -13.89
C GLY A 85 -3.85 -11.68 -14.18
N TYR A 86 -3.51 -11.57 -15.46
CA TYR A 86 -2.14 -11.62 -15.94
C TYR A 86 -1.66 -10.25 -16.42
N ALA A 87 -0.43 -9.89 -16.09
CA ALA A 87 0.30 -8.75 -16.62
C ALA A 87 1.33 -9.26 -17.65
N ILE A 88 0.92 -9.32 -18.93
CA ILE A 88 1.76 -9.74 -20.05
C ILE A 88 2.96 -8.79 -20.17
N GLY A 89 4.16 -9.33 -20.34
CA GLY A 89 5.40 -8.55 -20.43
C GLY A 89 5.96 -8.06 -19.09
N SER A 90 5.28 -8.31 -17.96
CA SER A 90 5.85 -8.05 -16.63
C SER A 90 6.70 -9.24 -16.16
N SER A 91 7.87 -8.94 -15.59
CA SER A 91 8.70 -9.94 -14.91
C SER A 91 8.31 -10.14 -13.44
N TRP A 92 7.43 -9.28 -12.92
CA TRP A 92 7.08 -9.23 -11.49
C TRP A 92 5.56 -9.15 -11.31
N PRO A 93 5.01 -9.66 -10.19
CA PRO A 93 3.62 -9.41 -9.84
C PRO A 93 3.40 -7.91 -9.60
N ILE A 94 2.20 -7.44 -9.95
CA ILE A 94 1.69 -6.11 -9.64
C ILE A 94 0.49 -6.30 -8.72
N VAL A 95 0.49 -5.63 -7.58
CA VAL A 95 -0.65 -5.62 -6.67
C VAL A 95 -1.17 -4.21 -6.57
N VAL A 96 -2.40 -3.98 -6.99
CA VAL A 96 -3.10 -2.70 -6.85
C VAL A 96 -4.12 -2.86 -5.75
N VAL A 97 -4.11 -2.00 -4.74
CA VAL A 97 -5.14 -2.01 -3.71
C VAL A 97 -5.97 -0.76 -3.80
N THR A 98 -7.27 -0.93 -3.98
CA THR A 98 -8.23 0.14 -3.76
C THR A 98 -8.67 0.10 -2.30
N ALA A 99 -8.34 1.12 -1.53
CA ALA A 99 -8.80 1.29 -0.16
C ALA A 99 -9.99 2.26 -0.10
N ILE A 100 -10.93 1.99 0.80
CA ILE A 100 -12.18 2.74 0.95
C ILE A 100 -12.45 2.99 2.44
N GLY A 101 -12.86 4.21 2.76
CA GLY A 101 -13.37 4.62 4.07
C GLY A 101 -14.60 5.52 3.95
N VAL A 102 -15.25 5.75 5.09
CA VAL A 102 -16.38 6.70 5.22
C VAL A 102 -16.05 7.69 6.32
N GLY A 103 -16.20 8.97 6.02
CA GLY A 103 -15.96 10.06 6.95
C GLY A 103 -17.06 11.11 6.85
N ARG A 104 -17.08 12.04 7.81
CA ARG A 104 -17.90 13.24 7.71
C ARG A 104 -17.22 14.26 6.82
N ARG A 105 -17.99 14.92 5.94
CA ARG A 105 -17.50 15.93 5.00
C ARG A 105 -16.71 17.05 5.69
N ASP A 106 -17.15 17.50 6.86
CA ASP A 106 -16.52 18.55 7.65
C ASP A 106 -15.22 18.13 8.36
N LYS A 107 -14.90 16.83 8.33
CA LYS A 107 -13.72 16.24 8.98
C LYS A 107 -12.68 15.70 8.01
N VAL A 108 -12.97 15.65 6.71
CA VAL A 108 -12.00 15.26 5.70
C VAL A 108 -10.97 16.37 5.54
N LEU A 109 -9.70 16.04 5.75
CA LEU A 109 -8.58 16.96 5.64
C LEU A 109 -7.89 16.78 4.28
N THR A 110 -7.51 17.89 3.66
CA THR A 110 -6.67 17.86 2.46
C THR A 110 -5.49 18.79 2.65
N SER A 111 -4.47 18.66 1.79
CA SER A 111 -3.32 19.57 1.81
C SER A 111 -3.69 21.04 1.59
N ALA A 112 -4.85 21.33 0.98
CA ALA A 112 -5.37 22.67 0.80
C ALA A 112 -5.82 23.35 2.12
N CYS A 113 -5.90 22.61 3.23
CA CYS A 113 -6.28 23.15 4.53
C CYS A 113 -5.13 23.87 5.27
N ALA A 114 -3.88 23.70 4.83
CA ALA A 114 -2.70 24.28 5.47
C ALA A 114 -2.65 25.81 5.30
N ARG A 115 -2.17 26.52 6.33
CA ARG A 115 -2.09 27.98 6.39
C ARG A 115 -0.70 28.46 6.83
N PRO A 116 -0.30 29.69 6.46
CA PRO A 116 0.88 30.31 7.04
C PRO A 116 0.80 30.32 8.57
N GLY A 117 1.86 29.85 9.23
CA GLY A 117 1.91 29.68 10.68
C GLY A 117 1.68 28.24 11.17
N ASP A 118 1.18 27.33 10.32
CA ASP A 118 1.09 25.91 10.65
C ASP A 118 2.47 25.25 10.76
N VAL A 119 2.54 24.18 11.54
CA VAL A 119 3.77 23.40 11.77
C VAL A 119 3.71 22.09 11.00
N VAL A 120 4.85 21.69 10.43
CA VAL A 120 4.99 20.42 9.70
C VAL A 120 5.57 19.36 10.63
N TYR A 121 4.81 18.29 10.86
CA TYR A 121 5.27 17.13 11.61
C TYR A 121 5.47 15.92 10.69
N VAL A 122 6.59 15.22 10.87
CA VAL A 122 6.86 13.94 10.20
C VAL A 122 6.85 12.84 11.26
N THR A 123 5.92 11.90 11.14
CA THR A 123 5.72 10.86 12.18
C THR A 123 6.65 9.65 12.02
N LYS A 124 7.33 9.52 10.88
CA LYS A 124 8.31 8.46 10.56
C LYS A 124 9.44 9.06 9.70
N GLY A 125 10.40 8.24 9.27
CA GLY A 125 11.42 8.65 8.30
C GLY A 125 10.86 8.90 6.89
N ALA A 126 11.55 9.73 6.11
CA ALA A 126 11.25 9.94 4.69
C ALA A 126 11.83 8.82 3.82
N GLY A 127 11.15 8.50 2.72
CA GLY A 127 11.65 7.52 1.73
C GLY A 127 11.70 6.07 2.21
N ILE A 128 11.01 5.74 3.31
CA ILE A 128 11.03 4.38 3.90
C ILE A 128 10.57 3.33 2.89
N GLU A 129 9.45 3.58 2.20
CA GLU A 129 8.87 2.64 1.24
C GLU A 129 9.83 2.34 0.09
N GLY A 130 10.28 3.37 -0.62
CA GLY A 130 11.23 3.21 -1.72
C GLY A 130 12.53 2.52 -1.27
N THR A 131 13.01 2.83 -0.06
CA THR A 131 14.19 2.17 0.51
C THR A 131 13.94 0.69 0.77
N ALA A 132 12.78 0.31 1.33
CA ALA A 132 12.41 -1.08 1.57
C ALA A 132 12.25 -1.87 0.25
N ILE A 133 11.66 -1.27 -0.78
CA ILE A 133 11.55 -1.87 -2.11
C ILE A 133 12.95 -2.09 -2.72
N LEU A 134 13.82 -1.08 -2.69
CA LEU A 134 15.19 -1.21 -3.17
C LEU A 134 15.98 -2.29 -2.43
N ALA A 135 15.89 -2.30 -1.10
CA ALA A 135 16.62 -3.25 -0.25
C ALA A 135 16.16 -4.70 -0.45
N SER A 136 14.86 -4.92 -0.64
CA SER A 136 14.30 -6.26 -0.86
C SER A 136 14.46 -6.73 -2.31
N GLY A 137 14.25 -5.83 -3.27
CA GLY A 137 14.15 -6.19 -4.69
C GLY A 137 15.44 -6.04 -5.48
N PHE A 138 16.30 -5.11 -5.09
CA PHE A 138 17.47 -4.72 -5.86
C PHE A 138 18.77 -4.92 -5.09
N LYS A 139 18.78 -5.84 -4.11
CA LYS A 139 19.94 -6.14 -3.25
C LYS A 139 21.23 -6.38 -4.05
N ALA A 140 21.16 -7.15 -5.14
CA ALA A 140 22.34 -7.42 -5.99
C ALA A 140 22.90 -6.14 -6.63
N VAL A 141 22.01 -5.23 -7.06
CA VAL A 141 22.39 -3.91 -7.59
C VAL A 141 22.98 -3.04 -6.49
N LEU A 142 22.37 -3.01 -5.31
CA LEU A 142 22.90 -2.24 -4.17
C LEU A 142 24.30 -2.72 -3.77
N VAL A 143 24.53 -4.04 -3.73
CA VAL A 143 25.86 -4.63 -3.45
C VAL A 143 26.86 -4.27 -4.55
N SER A 144 26.48 -4.31 -5.83
CA SER A 144 27.39 -3.92 -6.93
C SER A 144 27.74 -2.43 -6.89
N LYS A 145 26.85 -1.60 -6.34
CA LYS A 145 27.07 -0.17 -6.04
C LYS A 145 27.78 0.08 -4.70
N ARG A 146 28.28 -0.97 -4.04
CA ARG A 146 29.04 -0.91 -2.77
C ARG A 146 28.23 -0.38 -1.58
N VAL A 147 26.91 -0.54 -1.58
CA VAL A 147 26.09 -0.30 -0.38
C VAL A 147 26.35 -1.42 0.63
N ASP A 148 26.58 -1.05 1.89
CA ASP A 148 26.87 -1.98 2.97
C ASP A 148 25.71 -2.98 3.17
N ARG A 149 26.04 -4.27 3.39
CA ARG A 149 25.05 -5.33 3.58
C ARG A 149 24.23 -5.16 4.86
N GLU A 150 24.79 -4.55 5.89
CA GLU A 150 24.13 -4.21 7.14
C GLU A 150 23.07 -3.13 6.92
N ILE A 151 23.39 -2.10 6.13
CA ILE A 151 22.45 -1.05 5.71
C ILE A 151 21.28 -1.68 4.94
N ILE A 152 21.58 -2.54 3.95
CA ILE A 152 20.54 -3.22 3.17
C ILE A 152 19.64 -4.09 4.08
N ARG A 153 20.23 -4.76 5.08
CA ARG A 153 19.48 -5.61 6.01
C ARG A 153 18.53 -4.80 6.90
N ARG A 154 18.95 -3.62 7.36
CA ARG A 154 18.16 -2.74 8.24
C ARG A 154 17.08 -1.96 7.52
N ALA A 155 17.20 -1.83 6.21
CA ALA A 155 16.26 -1.06 5.38
C ALA A 155 14.90 -1.73 5.15
N PHE A 156 14.74 -3.01 5.51
CA PHE A 156 13.48 -3.71 5.35
C PHE A 156 12.80 -3.92 6.72
N PRO A 157 11.51 -3.57 6.86
CA PRO A 157 10.74 -3.75 8.10
C PRO A 157 10.37 -5.20 8.41
#